data_AF-A0A378VXP4-F1
#
_entry.id   AF-A0A378VXP4-F1
#
_cell.length_a   1.000
_cell.length_b   1.000
_cell.length_c   1.000
_cell.angle_alpha   90.00
_cell.angle_beta   90.00
_cell.angle_gamma   90.00
#
_symmetry.space_group_name_H-M   'P 1'
#
loop_
_entity.id
_entity.type
_entity.pdbx_description
1 polymer ?
#
loop_
_entity_poly.entity_id
_entity_poly.type
_entity_poly.pdbx_seq_one_letter_code
_entity_poly.pdbx_strand_id
1 'polypeptide(L)'
;MGAAQLDPLKRIPPRDIEALDPKFHGLSDADMALRFNMGEGDFANRGKLPLSQIISNLKQTYCGHIALEYIYIPNTEERRWVRNYFESVLSTPHYNADQKRRILKEMTAAETLERYLHTKYVGQKRFGVEGGESAIAGLNYLIQNAGKDGVEEVIIGMAHRGRLNVLVNILGKNPAICLPNLKAVPKSNCLVAT
;
A
#
# COMPACT_ATOMS: atom_id res chain seq x y z
N MET A 1 5.87 -5.73 -15.82
CA MET A 1 6.64 -5.81 -14.56
C MET A 1 7.88 -4.95 -14.70
N GLY A 2 7.90 -3.82 -14.00
CA GLY A 2 8.98 -2.83 -14.05
C GLY A 2 10.15 -3.19 -13.13
N ALA A 3 11.03 -2.21 -12.88
CA ALA A 3 12.22 -2.35 -12.03
C ALA A 3 11.95 -2.14 -10.52
N ALA A 4 10.70 -2.00 -10.10
CA ALA A 4 10.33 -1.78 -8.71
C ALA A 4 10.46 -3.04 -7.84
N GLN A 5 10.78 -2.86 -6.56
CA GLN A 5 10.94 -3.93 -5.58
C GLN A 5 9.60 -4.25 -4.89
N LEU A 6 8.78 -5.04 -5.57
CA LEU A 6 7.42 -5.38 -5.11
C LEU A 6 7.32 -6.69 -4.34
N ASP A 7 8.25 -7.63 -4.56
CA ASP A 7 8.21 -8.95 -3.94
C ASP A 7 8.87 -8.92 -2.55
N PRO A 8 8.09 -9.06 -1.45
CA PRO A 8 8.66 -9.09 -0.10
C PRO A 8 9.57 -10.31 0.13
N LEU A 9 9.40 -11.38 -0.63
CA LEU A 9 10.20 -12.61 -0.51
C LEU A 9 11.42 -12.61 -1.44
N LYS A 10 11.58 -11.58 -2.30
CA LYS A 10 12.71 -11.42 -3.23
C LYS A 10 12.97 -12.67 -4.10
N ARG A 11 11.92 -13.41 -4.45
CA ARG A 11 11.99 -14.59 -5.32
C ARG A 11 12.16 -14.19 -6.77
N ILE A 12 11.58 -13.05 -7.15
CA ILE A 12 11.65 -12.51 -8.49
C ILE A 12 12.70 -11.38 -8.49
N PRO A 13 13.83 -11.52 -9.19
CA PRO A 13 14.78 -10.43 -9.31
C PRO A 13 14.16 -9.27 -10.10
N PRO A 14 14.52 -8.01 -9.80
CA PRO A 14 14.10 -6.87 -10.60
C PRO A 14 14.51 -7.10 -12.06
N ARG A 15 13.60 -6.79 -12.98
CA ARG A 15 13.91 -6.86 -14.40
C ARG A 15 14.84 -5.72 -14.76
N ASP A 16 15.94 -6.04 -15.44
CA ASP A 16 16.79 -5.02 -16.03
C ASP A 16 16.10 -4.44 -17.28
N ILE A 17 16.04 -3.11 -17.35
CA ILE A 17 15.34 -2.39 -18.41
C ILE A 17 16.34 -1.40 -18.98
N GLU A 18 16.80 -1.66 -20.21
CA GLU A 18 17.81 -0.83 -20.88
C GLU A 18 17.41 0.65 -20.94
N ALA A 19 16.12 0.94 -21.15
CA ALA A 19 15.61 2.30 -21.20
C ALA A 19 15.71 3.07 -19.85
N LEU A 20 15.97 2.38 -18.73
CA LEU A 20 16.23 3.00 -17.42
C LEU A 20 17.73 3.27 -17.17
N ASP A 21 18.62 2.72 -18.00
CA ASP A 21 20.05 3.03 -17.94
C ASP A 21 20.32 4.40 -18.57
N PRO A 22 20.92 5.36 -17.85
CA PRO A 22 21.33 6.65 -18.42
C PRO A 22 22.18 6.51 -19.69
N LYS A 23 23.01 5.45 -19.78
CA LYS A 23 23.87 5.19 -20.94
C LYS A 23 23.08 4.96 -22.22
N PHE A 24 21.88 4.39 -22.12
CA PHE A 24 20.97 4.20 -23.26
C PHE A 24 20.57 5.54 -23.90
N HIS A 25 20.52 6.61 -23.10
CA HIS A 25 20.17 7.97 -23.55
C HIS A 25 21.41 8.82 -23.89
N GLY A 26 22.60 8.21 -23.96
CA GLY A 26 23.86 8.92 -24.23
C GLY A 26 24.37 9.74 -23.05
N LEU A 27 23.84 9.53 -21.84
CA LEU A 27 24.31 10.18 -20.62
C LEU A 27 25.42 9.34 -19.98
N SER A 28 26.60 9.93 -19.87
CA SER A 28 27.79 9.28 -19.33
C SER A 28 27.99 9.58 -17.84
N ASP A 29 28.91 8.87 -17.20
CA ASP A 29 29.28 9.13 -15.80
C ASP A 29 29.86 10.53 -15.60
N ALA A 30 30.44 11.14 -16.64
CA ALA A 30 30.95 12.51 -16.60
C ALA A 30 29.81 13.55 -16.47
N ASP A 31 28.60 13.21 -16.93
CA ASP A 31 27.44 14.11 -16.94
C ASP A 31 26.70 14.14 -15.60
N MET A 32 27.04 13.22 -14.67
CA MET A 32 26.36 13.04 -13.38
C MET A 32 26.40 14.30 -12.49
N ALA A 33 27.43 15.13 -12.65
CA ALA A 33 27.60 16.38 -11.92
C ALA A 33 26.94 17.58 -12.63
N LEU A 34 26.58 17.44 -13.91
CA LEU A 34 25.94 18.51 -14.67
C LEU A 34 24.52 18.76 -14.15
N ARG A 35 24.14 20.05 -14.11
CA ARG A 35 22.84 20.48 -13.59
C ARG A 35 21.85 20.68 -14.71
N PHE A 36 20.75 19.94 -14.66
CA PHE A 36 19.67 19.99 -15.65
C PHE A 36 18.45 20.67 -15.08
N ASN A 37 17.70 21.36 -15.93
CA ASN A 37 16.38 21.84 -15.56
C ASN A 37 15.38 20.70 -15.73
N MET A 38 14.60 20.41 -14.70
CA MET A 38 13.47 19.50 -14.82
C MET A 38 12.29 20.31 -15.40
N GLY A 39 11.48 19.72 -16.27
CA GLY A 39 10.44 20.44 -17.01
C GLY A 39 9.46 21.16 -16.08
N GLU A 40 8.68 22.08 -16.64
CA GLU A 40 7.65 22.80 -15.87
C GLU A 40 6.66 21.79 -15.24
N GLY A 41 6.59 21.78 -13.90
CA GLY A 41 5.75 20.86 -13.13
C GLY A 41 6.45 19.59 -12.62
N ASP A 42 7.66 19.26 -13.07
CA ASP A 42 8.36 18.05 -12.60
C ASP A 42 8.97 18.23 -11.19
N PHE A 43 8.89 17.19 -10.35
CA PHE A 43 9.42 17.16 -8.98
C PHE A 43 9.05 18.39 -8.12
N ALA A 44 7.83 18.91 -8.28
CA ALA A 44 7.36 20.09 -7.55
C ALA A 44 8.25 21.34 -7.75
N ASN A 45 8.73 21.57 -8.99
CA ASN A 45 9.49 22.76 -9.38
C ASN A 45 10.79 22.97 -8.58
N ARG A 46 11.48 21.90 -8.21
CA ARG A 46 12.78 21.94 -7.49
C ARG A 46 13.95 22.59 -8.28
N GLY A 47 13.69 23.14 -9.46
CA GLY A 47 14.66 23.87 -10.27
C GLY A 47 15.77 22.96 -10.82
N LYS A 48 16.98 23.53 -10.99
CA LYS A 48 18.11 22.81 -11.57
C LYS A 48 18.80 21.88 -10.57
N LEU A 49 18.74 20.57 -10.82
CA LEU A 49 19.38 19.53 -10.01
C LEU A 49 20.52 18.84 -10.79
N PRO A 50 21.56 18.33 -10.11
CA PRO A 50 22.56 17.48 -10.75
C PRO A 50 21.92 16.18 -11.24
N LEU A 51 22.36 15.67 -12.40
CA LEU A 51 21.81 14.47 -13.01
C LEU A 51 21.80 13.26 -12.06
N SER A 52 22.86 13.08 -11.28
CA SER A 52 22.95 12.06 -10.23
C SER A 52 21.77 12.10 -9.25
N GLN A 53 21.38 13.29 -8.80
CA GLN A 53 20.25 13.48 -7.88
C GLN A 53 18.91 13.25 -8.58
N ILE A 54 18.78 13.66 -9.84
CA ILE A 54 17.57 13.40 -10.65
C ILE A 54 17.35 11.89 -10.77
N ILE A 55 18.38 11.15 -11.17
CA ILE A 55 18.32 9.68 -11.29
C ILE A 55 17.98 9.04 -9.95
N SER A 56 18.61 9.48 -8.85
CA SER A 56 18.30 8.98 -7.51
C SER A 56 16.84 9.21 -7.15
N ASN A 57 16.31 10.41 -7.40
CA ASN A 57 14.92 10.74 -7.09
C ASN A 57 13.93 9.93 -7.95
N LEU A 58 14.22 9.73 -9.24
CA LEU A 58 13.41 8.90 -10.13
C LEU A 58 13.42 7.44 -9.69
N LYS A 59 14.59 6.88 -9.36
CA LYS A 59 14.72 5.53 -8.83
C LYS A 59 13.96 5.36 -7.52
N GLN A 60 14.05 6.33 -6.61
CA GLN A 60 13.30 6.29 -5.35
C GLN A 60 11.78 6.36 -5.58
N THR A 61 11.32 7.21 -6.50
CA THR A 61 9.90 7.43 -6.77
C THR A 61 9.25 6.25 -7.50
N TYR A 62 9.92 5.69 -8.52
CA TYR A 62 9.34 4.72 -9.45
C TYR A 62 9.88 3.29 -9.32
N CYS A 63 11.07 3.11 -8.72
CA CYS A 63 11.73 1.81 -8.58
C CYS A 63 11.87 1.36 -7.10
N GLY A 64 11.21 2.04 -6.17
CA GLY A 64 11.20 1.71 -4.75
C GLY A 64 10.25 0.56 -4.40
N HIS A 65 9.58 0.67 -3.25
CA HIS A 65 8.60 -0.31 -2.76
C HIS A 65 7.18 -0.11 -3.32
N ILE A 66 7.01 0.85 -4.24
CA ILE A 66 5.75 1.17 -4.90
C ILE A 66 6.03 1.22 -6.41
N ALA A 67 5.16 0.59 -7.19
CA ALA A 67 5.14 0.72 -8.64
C ALA A 67 3.93 1.56 -9.06
N LEU A 68 4.19 2.61 -9.83
CA LEU A 68 3.16 3.52 -10.31
C LEU A 68 2.82 3.22 -11.76
N GLU A 69 1.60 2.74 -12.00
CA GLU A 69 1.08 2.50 -13.34
C GLU A 69 -0.07 3.49 -13.59
N TYR A 70 0.23 4.64 -14.18
CA TYR A 70 -0.75 5.73 -14.40
C TYR A 70 -0.66 6.36 -15.79
N ILE A 71 0.35 6.00 -16.59
CA ILE A 71 0.61 6.63 -17.91
C ILE A 71 -0.53 6.38 -18.91
N TYR A 72 -1.27 5.28 -18.74
CA TYR A 72 -2.41 4.90 -19.59
C TYR A 72 -3.68 5.73 -19.34
N ILE A 73 -3.71 6.59 -18.30
CA ILE A 73 -4.83 7.49 -18.06
C ILE A 73 -4.89 8.52 -19.21
N PRO A 74 -6.02 8.65 -19.94
CA PRO A 74 -6.09 9.55 -21.09
C PRO A 74 -6.06 11.03 -20.68
N ASN A 75 -6.63 11.36 -19.51
CA ASN A 75 -6.69 12.72 -19.01
C ASN A 75 -5.28 13.22 -18.59
N THR A 76 -4.87 14.36 -19.14
CA THR A 76 -3.56 14.94 -18.85
C THR A 76 -3.49 15.58 -17.47
N GLU A 77 -4.59 16.16 -16.99
CA GLU A 77 -4.64 16.78 -15.66
C GLU A 77 -4.49 15.73 -14.56
N GLU A 78 -5.21 14.61 -14.68
CA GLU A 78 -5.10 13.48 -13.74
C GLU A 78 -3.68 12.90 -13.73
N ARG A 79 -3.07 12.68 -14.90
CA ARG A 79 -1.68 12.21 -14.96
C ARG A 79 -0.70 13.16 -14.29
N ARG A 80 -0.86 14.48 -14.50
CA ARG A 80 -0.03 15.50 -13.86
C ARG A 80 -0.26 15.51 -12.35
N TRP A 81 -1.50 15.37 -11.90
CA TRP A 81 -1.83 15.32 -10.48
C TRP A 81 -1.16 14.12 -9.79
N VAL A 82 -1.27 12.91 -10.37
CA VAL A 82 -0.62 11.70 -9.85
C VAL A 82 0.89 11.89 -9.79
N ARG A 83 1.50 12.36 -10.89
CA ARG A 83 2.95 12.62 -10.94
C ARG A 83 3.38 13.57 -9.84
N ASN A 84 2.75 14.74 -9.76
CA ASN A 84 3.13 15.78 -8.80
C ASN A 84 3.00 15.30 -7.36
N TYR A 85 1.93 14.54 -7.05
CA TYR A 85 1.73 13.97 -5.73
C TYR A 85 2.88 13.04 -5.34
N PHE A 86 3.19 12.03 -6.17
CA PHE A 86 4.22 11.04 -5.84
C PHE A 86 5.64 11.61 -5.89
N GLU A 87 5.97 12.46 -6.86
CA GLU A 87 7.29 13.07 -6.97
C GLU A 87 7.56 14.09 -5.85
N SER A 88 6.53 14.76 -5.32
CA SER A 88 6.71 15.71 -4.20
C SER A 88 7.27 15.05 -2.95
N VAL A 89 6.85 13.81 -2.67
CA VAL A 89 7.24 12.99 -1.51
C VAL A 89 8.23 11.87 -1.87
N LEU A 90 8.69 11.80 -3.13
CA LEU A 90 9.55 10.73 -3.64
C LEU A 90 9.00 9.33 -3.34
N SER A 91 7.68 9.15 -3.43
CA SER A 91 6.95 7.95 -3.01
C SER A 91 7.25 7.46 -1.59
N THR A 92 7.81 8.33 -0.73
CA THR A 92 8.28 8.00 0.61
C THR A 92 7.64 8.95 1.63
N PRO A 93 6.37 8.72 2.02
CA PRO A 93 5.68 9.57 2.98
C PRO A 93 6.40 9.54 4.34
N HIS A 94 6.48 10.71 4.98
CA HIS A 94 7.06 10.83 6.31
C HIS A 94 5.99 10.56 7.37
N TYR A 95 6.23 9.55 8.21
CA TYR A 95 5.39 9.25 9.36
C TYR A 95 6.11 9.58 10.67
N ASN A 96 5.40 10.24 11.59
CA ASN A 96 5.90 10.50 12.93
C ASN A 96 5.92 9.21 13.79
N ALA A 97 6.51 9.29 14.98
CA ALA A 97 6.67 8.12 15.86
C ALA A 97 5.32 7.51 16.28
N ASP A 98 4.31 8.33 16.54
CA ASP A 98 2.99 7.87 16.98
C ASP A 98 2.22 7.17 15.86
N GLN A 99 2.30 7.68 14.63
CA GLN A 99 1.75 7.04 13.45
C GLN A 99 2.40 5.69 13.21
N LYS A 100 3.73 5.59 13.33
CA LYS A 100 4.44 4.31 13.21
C LYS A 100 4.02 3.31 14.30
N ARG A 101 3.87 3.76 15.55
CA ARG A 101 3.36 2.92 16.65
C ARG A 101 1.93 2.45 16.40
N ARG A 102 1.07 3.31 15.85
CA ARG A 102 -0.30 2.96 15.48
C ARG A 102 -0.33 1.89 14.38
N ILE A 103 0.41 2.09 13.30
CA ILE A 103 0.50 1.11 12.19
C ILE A 103 0.99 -0.24 12.72
N LEU A 104 2.04 -0.25 13.55
CA LEU A 104 2.55 -1.47 14.18
C LEU A 104 1.48 -2.16 15.03
N LYS A 105 0.77 -1.40 15.88
CA LYS A 105 -0.31 -1.94 16.73
C LYS A 105 -1.42 -2.59 15.91
N GLU A 106 -1.81 -1.97 14.79
CA GLU A 106 -2.84 -2.48 13.89
C GLU A 106 -2.39 -3.79 13.20
N MET A 107 -1.14 -3.83 12.72
CA MET A 107 -0.56 -5.06 12.15
C MET A 107 -0.46 -6.18 13.20
N THR A 108 0.00 -5.88 14.41
CA THR A 108 0.08 -6.86 15.50
C THR A 108 -1.30 -7.38 15.91
N ALA A 109 -2.33 -6.52 15.93
CA ALA A 109 -3.70 -6.95 16.21
C ALA A 109 -4.23 -7.90 15.12
N ALA A 110 -3.94 -7.59 13.85
CA ALA A 110 -4.30 -8.46 12.73
C ALA A 110 -3.64 -9.85 12.85
N GLU A 111 -2.33 -9.90 13.11
CA GLU A 111 -1.59 -11.15 13.29
C GLU A 111 -2.08 -11.94 14.52
N THR A 112 -2.27 -11.25 15.65
CA THR A 112 -2.66 -11.89 16.93
C THR A 112 -4.01 -12.57 16.80
N LEU A 113 -4.97 -11.95 16.11
CA LEU A 113 -6.27 -12.56 15.86
C LEU A 113 -6.13 -13.85 15.03
N GLU A 114 -5.31 -13.84 13.99
CA GLU A 114 -5.07 -15.03 13.16
C GLU A 114 -4.39 -16.15 13.97
N ARG A 115 -3.40 -15.81 14.80
CA ARG A 115 -2.74 -16.79 15.69
C ARG A 115 -3.71 -17.36 16.71
N TYR A 116 -4.57 -16.52 17.31
CA TYR A 116 -5.61 -16.98 18.23
C TYR A 116 -6.58 -17.96 17.56
N LEU A 117 -7.03 -17.63 16.34
CA LEU A 117 -7.89 -18.50 15.55
C LEU A 117 -7.20 -19.82 15.21
N HIS A 118 -5.90 -19.79 14.94
CA HIS A 118 -5.10 -20.97 14.66
C HIS A 118 -5.09 -21.94 15.84
N THR A 119 -4.86 -21.43 17.05
CA THR A 119 -4.74 -22.27 18.24
C THR A 119 -6.10 -22.81 18.68
N LYS A 120 -7.16 -22.01 18.58
CA LYS A 120 -8.47 -22.36 19.15
C LYS A 120 -9.36 -23.18 18.21
N TYR A 121 -9.23 -23.02 16.89
CA TYR A 121 -10.11 -23.66 15.89
C TYR A 121 -9.29 -24.49 14.90
N VAL A 122 -8.56 -25.47 15.43
CA VAL A 122 -7.74 -26.39 14.64
C VAL A 122 -8.63 -27.20 13.68
N GLY A 123 -8.24 -27.28 12.40
CA GLY A 123 -8.93 -28.08 11.38
C GLY A 123 -10.09 -27.39 10.66
N GLN A 124 -10.50 -26.18 11.08
CA GLN A 124 -11.50 -25.40 10.36
C GLN A 124 -10.88 -24.64 9.19
N LYS A 125 -11.54 -24.66 8.02
CA LYS A 125 -11.13 -23.84 6.88
C LYS A 125 -11.32 -22.37 7.22
N ARG A 126 -10.21 -21.72 7.51
CA ARG A 126 -10.12 -20.28 7.76
C ARG A 126 -9.38 -19.63 6.61
N PHE A 127 -10.01 -18.66 5.98
CA PHE A 127 -9.41 -17.87 4.94
C PHE A 127 -8.65 -16.71 5.59
N GLY A 128 -7.58 -17.04 6.32
CA GLY A 128 -6.79 -16.08 7.09
C GLY A 128 -6.08 -15.05 6.22
N VAL A 129 -5.66 -13.96 6.83
CA VAL A 129 -4.89 -12.88 6.19
C VAL A 129 -3.38 -13.01 6.41
N GLU A 130 -2.89 -14.21 6.73
CA GLU A 130 -1.46 -14.46 6.96
C GLU A 130 -0.63 -14.00 5.75
N GLY A 131 0.36 -13.14 6.02
CA GLY A 131 1.23 -12.47 5.03
C GLY A 131 0.62 -11.24 4.33
N GLY A 132 -0.63 -10.88 4.66
CA GLY A 132 -1.36 -9.73 4.13
C GLY A 132 -1.88 -8.78 5.20
N GLU A 133 -1.29 -8.81 6.40
CA GLU A 133 -1.71 -8.00 7.57
C GLU A 133 -1.61 -6.50 7.28
N SER A 134 -0.69 -6.10 6.40
CA SER A 134 -0.56 -4.72 5.90
C SER A 134 -1.83 -4.22 5.19
N ALA A 135 -2.61 -5.10 4.57
CA ALA A 135 -3.88 -4.72 3.95
C ALA A 135 -4.92 -4.28 4.98
N ILE A 136 -4.89 -4.86 6.19
CA ILE A 136 -5.79 -4.47 7.29
C ILE A 136 -5.44 -3.07 7.80
N ALA A 137 -4.15 -2.81 8.05
CA ALA A 137 -3.68 -1.48 8.45
C ALA A 137 -3.95 -0.42 7.35
N GLY A 138 -3.73 -0.79 6.08
CA GLY A 138 -4.01 0.09 4.94
C GLY A 138 -5.50 0.43 4.80
N LEU A 139 -6.38 -0.56 4.98
CA LEU A 139 -7.82 -0.35 4.96
C LEU A 139 -8.29 0.55 6.11
N ASN A 140 -7.74 0.36 7.31
CA ASN A 140 -8.05 1.24 8.43
C ASN A 140 -7.60 2.67 8.15
N TYR A 141 -6.40 2.86 7.62
CA TYR A 141 -5.88 4.17 7.23
C TYR A 141 -6.79 4.86 6.19
N LEU A 142 -7.26 4.11 5.19
CA LEU A 142 -8.19 4.61 4.17
C LEU A 142 -9.50 5.11 4.80
N ILE A 143 -10.15 4.28 5.63
CA ILE A 143 -11.43 4.64 6.26
C ILE A 143 -11.27 5.86 7.18
N GLN A 144 -10.18 5.91 7.94
CA GLN A 144 -9.91 7.00 8.88
C GLN A 144 -9.64 8.33 8.17
N ASN A 145 -9.04 8.30 6.98
CA ASN A 145 -8.86 9.52 6.18
C ASN A 145 -10.12 9.89 5.42
N ALA A 146 -10.86 8.93 4.88
CA ALA A 146 -12.16 9.17 4.26
C ALA A 146 -13.11 9.89 5.23
N GLY A 147 -13.15 9.47 6.50
CA GLY A 147 -13.94 10.15 7.52
C GLY A 147 -13.48 11.58 7.84
N LYS A 148 -12.17 11.88 7.73
CA LYS A 148 -11.66 13.26 7.86
C LYS A 148 -12.04 14.14 6.68
N ASP A 149 -12.15 13.54 5.51
CA ASP A 149 -12.54 14.21 4.27
C ASP A 149 -14.07 14.36 4.14
N GLY A 150 -14.84 13.96 5.17
CA GLY A 150 -16.29 14.16 5.25
C GLY A 150 -17.13 13.02 4.70
N VAL A 151 -16.54 11.84 4.43
CA VAL A 151 -17.31 10.66 4.00
C VAL A 151 -18.10 10.09 5.18
N GLU A 152 -19.41 10.01 5.04
CA GLU A 152 -20.33 9.53 6.09
C GLU A 152 -20.42 8.00 6.13
N GLU A 153 -20.41 7.34 4.97
CA GLU A 153 -20.60 5.90 4.86
C GLU A 153 -19.57 5.24 3.94
N VAL A 154 -19.06 4.08 4.37
CA VAL A 154 -18.11 3.27 3.59
C VAL A 154 -18.65 1.84 3.47
N ILE A 155 -18.93 1.40 2.25
CA ILE A 155 -19.40 0.05 1.95
C ILE A 155 -18.21 -0.78 1.46
N ILE A 156 -17.93 -1.90 2.14
CA ILE A 156 -16.77 -2.76 1.84
C ILE A 156 -17.24 -4.08 1.20
N GLY A 157 -16.97 -4.23 -0.09
CA GLY A 157 -17.08 -5.51 -0.80
C GLY A 157 -15.75 -6.26 -0.77
N MET A 158 -15.71 -7.47 -0.18
CA MET A 158 -14.48 -8.26 -0.12
C MET A 158 -14.72 -9.76 -0.33
N ALA A 159 -13.69 -10.45 -0.82
CA ALA A 159 -13.65 -11.91 -0.91
C ALA A 159 -13.53 -12.57 0.49
N HIS A 160 -13.39 -13.88 0.52
CA HIS A 160 -13.32 -14.65 1.76
C HIS A 160 -12.04 -14.39 2.58
N ARG A 161 -10.92 -14.04 1.94
CA ARG A 161 -9.60 -13.87 2.59
C ARG A 161 -9.59 -12.64 3.51
N GLY A 162 -9.21 -12.85 4.77
CA GLY A 162 -9.12 -11.80 5.78
C GLY A 162 -10.47 -11.25 6.24
N ARG A 163 -11.60 -11.83 5.83
CA ARG A 163 -12.94 -11.31 6.18
C ARG A 163 -13.17 -11.24 7.68
N LEU A 164 -12.78 -12.28 8.43
CA LEU A 164 -12.89 -12.28 9.89
C LEU A 164 -12.04 -11.19 10.52
N ASN A 165 -10.85 -10.94 9.95
CA ASN A 165 -9.94 -9.90 10.41
C ASN A 165 -10.56 -8.52 10.22
N VAL A 166 -11.13 -8.24 9.03
CA VAL A 166 -11.84 -6.98 8.76
C VAL A 166 -13.05 -6.80 9.68
N LEU A 167 -13.87 -7.83 9.88
CA LEU A 167 -15.05 -7.72 10.75
C LEU A 167 -14.67 -7.34 12.20
N VAL A 168 -13.60 -7.91 12.73
CA VAL A 168 -13.19 -7.69 14.12
C VAL A 168 -12.36 -6.41 14.27
N ASN A 169 -11.31 -6.25 13.47
CA ASN A 169 -10.32 -5.18 13.65
C ASN A 169 -10.72 -3.86 12.97
N ILE A 170 -11.59 -3.88 11.95
CA ILE A 170 -12.03 -2.66 11.24
C ILE A 170 -13.45 -2.27 11.66
N LEU A 171 -14.41 -3.19 11.56
CA LEU A 171 -15.81 -2.90 11.88
C LEU A 171 -16.13 -3.02 13.38
N GLY A 172 -15.17 -3.48 14.21
CA GLY A 172 -15.35 -3.59 15.65
C GLY A 172 -16.41 -4.62 16.06
N LYS A 173 -16.76 -5.58 15.20
CA LYS A 173 -17.72 -6.62 15.59
C LYS A 173 -17.14 -7.44 16.73
N ASN A 174 -17.96 -7.68 17.75
CA ASN A 174 -17.55 -8.45 18.91
C ASN A 174 -17.08 -9.86 18.48
N PRO A 175 -15.84 -10.27 18.79
CA PRO A 175 -15.33 -11.60 18.47
C PRO A 175 -16.24 -12.72 18.98
N ALA A 176 -16.90 -12.53 20.12
CA ALA A 176 -17.83 -13.50 20.69
C ALA A 176 -19.07 -13.75 19.82
N ILE A 177 -19.43 -12.83 18.92
CA ILE A 177 -20.57 -12.95 17.99
C ILE A 177 -20.10 -13.51 16.64
N CYS A 178 -18.88 -13.18 16.20
CA CYS A 178 -18.37 -13.64 14.91
C CYS A 178 -17.85 -15.10 14.95
N LEU A 179 -17.26 -15.51 16.06
CA LEU A 179 -16.58 -16.80 16.22
C LEU A 179 -17.49 -18.03 16.49
N PRO A 180 -18.70 -17.93 17.06
CA PRO A 180 -19.59 -19.07 17.23
C PRO A 180 -20.00 -19.73 15.91
N ASN A 181 -20.05 -19.00 14.80
CA ASN A 181 -20.35 -19.57 13.48
C ASN A 181 -19.25 -20.54 12.96
N LEU A 182 -18.07 -20.55 13.57
CA LEU A 182 -17.02 -21.56 13.32
C LEU A 182 -17.23 -22.83 14.15
N LYS A 183 -18.09 -22.79 15.18
CA LYS A 183 -18.62 -23.99 15.83
C LYS A 183 -19.90 -24.35 15.08
N ALA A 184 -20.08 -25.60 14.70
CA ALA A 184 -21.35 -26.10 14.17
C ALA A 184 -22.42 -26.10 15.27
N VAL A 185 -22.89 -24.92 15.70
CA VAL A 185 -24.00 -24.75 16.63
C VAL A 185 -25.23 -24.39 15.80
N PRO A 186 -26.40 -25.01 16.03
CA PRO A 186 -27.59 -24.76 15.21
C PRO A 186 -27.97 -23.28 15.26
N LYS A 187 -28.20 -22.68 14.09
CA LYS A 187 -28.70 -21.31 13.98
C LYS A 187 -30.08 -21.21 14.64
N SER A 188 -30.14 -20.57 15.79
CA SER A 188 -31.35 -19.88 16.23
C SER A 188 -30.99 -18.40 16.39
N ASN A 189 -31.59 -17.58 15.52
CA ASN A 189 -31.54 -16.12 15.50
C ASN A 189 -30.16 -15.45 15.31
N CYS A 190 -29.81 -15.22 14.04
CA CYS A 190 -28.94 -14.10 13.69
C CYS A 190 -29.71 -13.22 12.70
N LEU A 191 -30.35 -12.18 13.25
CA LEU A 191 -31.04 -11.13 12.52
C LEU A 191 -30.11 -10.53 11.47
N VAL A 192 -30.69 -10.34 10.29
CA VAL A 192 -30.17 -9.60 9.16
C VAL A 192 -29.74 -8.21 9.62
N ALA A 193 -28.49 -7.86 9.37
CA ALA A 193 -28.04 -6.47 9.36
C ALA A 193 -27.87 -6.09 7.89
N THR A 194 -28.92 -5.47 7.35
CA THR A 194 -28.86 -4.54 6.24
C THR A 194 -27.96 -3.37 6.60
#